data_AF-A0A7G9YHI1-F1
#
_entry.id   AF-A0A7G9YHI1-F1
#
_cell.length_a   1.000
_cell.length_b   1.000
_cell.length_c   1.000
_cell.angle_alpha   90.00
_cell.angle_beta   90.00
_cell.angle_gamma   90.00
#
_symmetry.space_group_name_H-M   'P 1'
#
loop_
_entity.id
_entity.type
_entity.pdbx_description
1 polymer ?
#
loop_
_entity_poly.entity_id
_entity_poly.type
_entity_poly.pdbx_seq_one_letter_code
_entity_poly.pdbx_strand_id
1 'polypeptide(L)' 'MGDLNGDGILTPADAAIALRLAASGAHNDAADVSGDGQVTSLDALMILEAAAGTIEVS' A
#
# COMPACT_ATOMS: atom_id res chain seq x y z
N MET A 1 4.50 -6.93 2.02
CA MET A 1 4.48 -5.81 3.00
C MET A 1 3.44 -4.80 2.53
N GLY A 2 2.92 -3.92 3.39
CA GLY A 2 1.76 -3.08 3.06
C GLY A 2 1.10 -2.44 4.28
N ASP A 3 1.44 -2.91 5.48
CA ASP A 3 1.19 -2.21 6.75
C ASP A 3 2.17 -1.03 6.85
N LEU A 4 1.65 0.18 6.67
CA LEU A 4 2.43 1.42 6.58
C LEU A 4 2.35 2.24 7.86
N ASN A 5 1.43 1.92 8.76
CA ASN A 5 1.31 2.56 10.06
C ASN A 5 1.95 1.73 11.19
N GLY A 6 2.29 0.46 10.95
CA GLY A 6 2.97 -0.45 11.86
C GLY A 6 2.08 -1.03 12.95
N ASP A 7 0.75 -1.08 12.75
CA ASP A 7 -0.20 -1.62 13.72
C ASP A 7 -0.41 -3.14 13.60
N GLY A 8 0.20 -3.77 12.59
CA GLY A 8 0.14 -5.20 12.32
C GLY A 8 -1.13 -5.65 11.58
N ILE A 9 -1.97 -4.71 11.13
CA ILE A 9 -3.23 -4.97 10.45
C ILE A 9 -3.25 -4.20 9.13
N LEU A 10 -3.56 -4.88 8.04
CA LEU A 10 -3.77 -4.19 6.77
C LEU A 10 -5.15 -3.53 6.76
N THR A 11 -5.18 -2.21 6.69
CA THR A 11 -6.41 -1.43 6.75
C THR A 11 -6.50 -0.39 5.61
N PRO A 12 -7.67 0.24 5.40
CA PRO A 12 -7.77 1.39 4.50
C PRO A 12 -6.87 2.57 4.90
N ALA A 13 -6.39 2.63 6.15
CA ALA A 13 -5.43 3.67 6.56
C ALA A 13 -4.08 3.50 5.85
N ASP A 14 -3.64 2.25 5.66
CA ASP A 14 -2.40 1.95 4.93
C ASP A 14 -2.52 2.31 3.45
N ALA A 15 -3.67 2.01 2.83
CA ALA A 15 -3.96 2.44 1.47
C ALA A 15 -3.90 3.98 1.33
N ALA A 16 -4.41 4.72 2.32
CA ALA A 16 -4.34 6.18 2.32
C ALA A 16 -2.89 6.70 2.44
N ILE A 17 -2.04 6.01 3.23
CA ILE A 17 -0.62 6.35 3.33
C ILE A 17 0.10 6.08 2.00
N ALA A 18 -0.16 4.94 1.35
CA ALA A 18 0.39 4.60 0.04
C ALA A 18 -0.02 5.63 -1.03
N LEU A 19 -1.30 6.03 -1.05
CA LEU A 19 -1.80 7.04 -1.98
C LEU A 19 -1.12 8.41 -1.77
N ARG A 20 -0.87 8.77 -0.50
CA ARG A 20 -0.13 9.99 -0.17
C ARG A 20 1.32 9.90 -0.65
N LEU A 21 1.97 8.75 -0.49
CA LEU A 21 3.34 8.53 -0.98
C LEU A 21 3.38 8.68 -2.50
N ALA A 22 2.46 8.03 -3.22
CA ALA A 22 2.30 8.16 -4.67
C ALA A 22 2.11 9.62 -5.12
N ALA A 23 1.25 10.38 -4.43
CA ALA A 23 1.01 11.79 -4.74
C ALA A 23 2.23 12.69 -4.45
N SER A 24 3.07 12.31 -3.49
CA SER A 24 4.29 13.05 -3.14
C SER A 24 5.50 12.70 -4.01
N GLY A 25 5.46 11.57 -4.73
CA GLY A 25 6.61 11.01 -5.44
C GLY A 25 7.67 10.39 -4.52
N ALA A 26 7.37 10.24 -3.22
CA ALA A 26 8.24 9.55 -2.29
C ALA A 26 8.15 8.04 -2.50
N HIS A 27 9.29 7.37 -2.45
CA HIS A 27 9.37 5.91 -2.53
C HIS A 27 9.44 5.29 -1.13
N ASN A 28 8.79 4.15 -0.97
CA ASN A 28 8.86 3.31 0.21
C ASN A 28 8.61 1.88 -0.22
N ASP A 29 9.60 1.01 -0.04
CA ASP A 29 9.54 -0.41 -0.39
C ASP A 29 8.36 -1.14 0.28
N ALA A 30 7.93 -0.68 1.46
CA ALA A 30 6.76 -1.24 2.13
C ALA A 30 5.43 -0.89 1.45
N ALA A 31 5.42 0.21 0.68
CA ALA A 31 4.26 0.71 -0.04
C ALA A 31 4.27 0.31 -1.53
N ASP A 32 5.37 -0.21 -2.07
CA ASP A 32 5.46 -0.82 -3.40
C ASP A 32 5.04 -2.29 -3.31
N VAL A 33 3.73 -2.52 -3.21
CA VAL A 33 3.18 -3.88 -3.07
C VAL A 33 3.00 -4.58 -4.41
N SER A 34 3.06 -3.83 -5.51
CA SER A 34 3.10 -4.39 -6.86
C SER A 34 4.48 -4.93 -7.24
N GLY A 35 5.55 -4.41 -6.62
CA GLY A 35 6.93 -4.79 -6.86
C GLY A 35 7.48 -4.22 -8.18
N ASP A 36 6.91 -3.11 -8.67
CA ASP A 36 7.30 -2.49 -9.94
C ASP A 36 8.41 -1.43 -9.78
N GLY A 37 8.86 -1.20 -8.55
CA GLY A 37 9.87 -0.22 -8.18
C GLY A 37 9.31 1.18 -7.97
N GLN A 38 8.00 1.37 -7.99
CA GLN A 38 7.33 2.65 -7.83
C GLN A 38 6.16 2.52 -6.85
N VAL A 39 5.90 3.60 -6.11
CA VAL A 39 4.69 3.69 -5.28
C VAL A 39 3.68 4.51 -6.07
N THR A 40 2.62 3.86 -6.52
CA THR A 40 1.56 4.47 -7.33
C THR A 40 0.19 4.29 -6.68
N SER A 41 -0.85 4.85 -7.31
CA SER A 41 -2.23 4.57 -6.89
C SER A 41 -2.62 3.10 -7.05
N LEU A 42 -1.90 2.32 -7.86
CA LEU A 42 -2.12 0.88 -7.99
C LEU A 42 -1.78 0.17 -6.69
N ASP A 43 -0.65 0.51 -6.07
CA ASP A 43 -0.24 -0.10 -4.80
C ASP A 43 -1.21 0.22 -3.68
N ALA A 44 -1.69 1.47 -3.63
CA ALA A 44 -2.74 1.89 -2.71
C ALA A 44 -4.04 1.08 -2.90
N LEU A 45 -4.41 0.80 -4.15
CA LEU A 45 -5.58 -0.02 -4.47
C LEU A 45 -5.39 -1.47 -4.02
N MET A 46 -4.23 -2.06 -4.28
CA MET A 46 -3.91 -3.43 -3.86
C MET A 46 -3.95 -3.58 -2.33
N ILE A 47 -3.42 -2.59 -1.59
CA ILE A 47 -3.53 -2.56 -0.12
C ILE A 47 -5.00 -2.49 0.32
N LEU A 48 -5.82 -1.66 -0.32
CA LEU A 48 -7.25 -1.54 0.01
C LEU A 48 -8.02 -2.84 -0.27
N GLU A 49 -7.75 -3.48 -1.40
CA GLU A 49 -8.36 -4.77 -1.77
C GLU A 49 -7.95 -5.88 -0.80
N ALA A 50 -6.69 -5.89 -0.36
CA ALA A 50 -6.20 -6.84 0.63
C ALA A 50 -6.76 -6.57 2.04
N ALA A 51 -6.90 -5.31 2.44
CA ALA A 51 -7.60 -4.93 3.68
C ALA A 51 -9.08 -5.35 3.67
N ALA A 52 -9.70 -5.40 2.49
CA ALA A 52 -11.05 -5.91 2.29
C ALA A 52 -11.13 -7.46 2.21
N GLY A 53 -9.98 -8.16 2.25
CA GLY A 53 -9.90 -9.62 2.11
C GLY A 53 -10.17 -10.11 0.70
N THR A 54 -10.01 -9.24 -0.31
CA THR A 54 -10.31 -9.54 -1.71
C THR A 54 -9.11 -10.17 -2.42
N ILE A 55 -7.89 -9.79 -2.01
CA ILE A 55 -6.62 -10.32 -2.54
C ILE A 55 -5.61 -10.53 -1.40
N GLU A 56 -4.58 -11.33 -1.64
CA GLU A 56 -3.36 -11.35 -0.81
C GLU A 56 -2.27 -10.51 -1.48
N VAL A 57 -1.68 -9.57 -0.73
CA VAL A 57 -0.47 -8.87 -1.14
C VAL A 57 0.75 -9.74 -0.81
N SER A 58 1.64 -9.96 -1.78
CA SER A 58 2.85 -10.78 -1.62
C SER A 58 4.04 -10.02 -1.03
#